data_AF-A0A397HWR2-F1
#
_entry.id   AF-A0A397HWR2-F1
#
_cell.length_a   1.000
_cell.length_b   1.000
_cell.length_c   1.000
_cell.angle_alpha   90.00
_cell.angle_beta   90.00
_cell.angle_gamma   90.00
#
_symmetry.space_group_name_H-M   'P 1'
#
loop_
_entity.id
_entity.type
_entity.pdbx_description
1 polymer ?
#
loop_
_entity_poly.entity_id
_entity_poly.type
_entity_poly.pdbx_seq_one_letter_code
_entity_poly.pdbx_strand_id
1 'polypeptide(L)'
;MNYETVIKYLDQTRDFLENAINLSKIEVYTGQFSKESIFNTDFFTHCQVKPDTQEDKGAKWLLPPDCNLICYKSTEDGNCLFNSVSLLIFGNEELAMQLRFATIIELMKYARHYLNIPIFKKSIIYSDLAFQTAEKFNDKEKEFDKQFVFIQELHLMCNIGNWCGMPALYGLSSVLQHNIRSIFPPIKQKLLIDTYNKVIEPRQDSDNGSQLETDRNPQEIDRESQQQNSDYEPINILWTNMSVTNKQKATKFLKSNLICTNHFVPCHKKAQT
;
A
#
# COMPACT_ATOMS: atom_id res chain seq x y z
N MET A 1 6.88 16.41 8.44
CA MET A 1 7.80 16.92 7.38
C MET A 1 7.04 17.76 6.35
N ASN A 2 7.66 18.80 5.76
CA ASN A 2 7.03 19.60 4.69
C ASN A 2 7.22 18.96 3.30
N TYR A 3 6.42 19.38 2.31
CA TYR A 3 6.40 18.81 0.96
C TYR A 3 7.76 18.83 0.24
N GLU A 4 8.45 19.97 0.25
CA GLU A 4 9.76 20.12 -0.42
C GLU A 4 10.82 19.19 0.18
N THR A 5 10.79 19.03 1.51
CA THR A 5 11.69 18.13 2.23
C THR A 5 11.41 16.67 1.88
N VAL A 6 10.13 16.29 1.75
CA VAL A 6 9.74 14.94 1.32
C VAL A 6 10.24 14.64 -0.09
N ILE A 7 10.08 15.56 -1.05
CA ILE A 7 10.59 15.39 -2.42
C ILE A 7 12.10 15.15 -2.39
N LYS A 8 12.83 16.02 -1.69
CA LYS A 8 14.28 15.89 -1.57
C LYS A 8 14.68 14.52 -1.04
N TYR A 9 14.00 14.01 -0.01
CA TYR A 9 14.32 12.69 0.53
C TYR A 9 13.89 11.53 -0.37
N LEU A 10 12.80 11.67 -1.12
CA LEU A 10 12.43 10.69 -2.15
C LEU A 10 13.50 10.59 -3.23
N ASP A 11 14.02 11.73 -3.72
CA ASP A 11 15.11 11.75 -4.70
C ASP A 11 16.39 11.12 -4.12
N GLN A 12 16.79 11.50 -2.90
CA GLN A 12 17.96 10.90 -2.24
C GLN A 12 17.80 9.40 -2.01
N THR A 13 16.59 8.95 -1.68
CA THR A 13 16.29 7.53 -1.46
C THR A 13 16.31 6.76 -2.78
N ARG A 14 15.80 7.34 -3.86
CA ARG A 14 15.90 6.78 -5.21
C ARG A 14 17.35 6.58 -5.61
N ASP A 15 18.17 7.63 -5.53
CA ASP A 15 19.56 7.60 -5.96
C ASP A 15 20.39 6.59 -5.12
N PHE A 16 20.04 6.44 -3.83
CA PHE A 16 20.60 5.39 -2.98
C PHE A 16 20.19 3.98 -3.46
N LEU A 17 18.91 3.76 -3.75
CA LEU A 17 18.38 2.46 -4.16
C LEU A 17 18.88 2.00 -5.53
N GLU A 18 19.24 2.92 -6.44
CA GLU A 18 19.78 2.61 -7.77
C GLU A 18 21.02 1.69 -7.69
N ASN A 19 21.83 1.84 -6.63
CA ASN A 19 23.04 1.05 -6.41
C ASN A 19 22.91 0.06 -5.23
N ALA A 20 21.73 -0.01 -4.61
CA ALA A 20 21.50 -0.86 -3.45
C ALA A 20 21.30 -2.31 -3.88
N ILE A 21 22.22 -3.18 -3.51
CA ILE A 21 22.14 -4.62 -3.81
C ILE A 21 21.91 -5.49 -2.56
N ASN A 22 21.95 -4.89 -1.36
CA ASN A 22 21.92 -5.63 -0.09
C ASN A 22 20.98 -4.98 0.93
N LEU A 23 20.08 -5.78 1.50
CA LEU A 23 19.12 -5.38 2.54
C LEU A 23 19.77 -4.73 3.76
N SER A 24 20.93 -5.20 4.22
CA SER A 24 21.60 -4.61 5.39
C SER A 24 22.02 -3.16 5.15
N LYS A 25 22.42 -2.80 3.93
CA LYS A 25 22.72 -1.40 3.59
C LYS A 25 21.45 -0.56 3.58
N ILE A 26 20.35 -1.11 3.07
CA ILE A 26 19.04 -0.47 3.04
C ILE A 26 18.54 -0.21 4.46
N GLU A 27 18.60 -1.22 5.33
CA GLU A 27 18.23 -1.12 6.75
C GLU A 27 19.05 -0.02 7.45
N VAL A 28 20.37 0.02 7.26
CA VAL A 28 21.24 1.07 7.81
C VAL A 28 20.87 2.46 7.28
N TYR A 29 20.59 2.59 5.97
CA TYR A 29 20.17 3.86 5.37
C TYR A 29 18.89 4.39 6.02
N THR A 30 17.93 3.52 6.33
CA THR A 30 16.69 3.96 6.99
C THR A 30 16.88 4.46 8.42
N GLY A 31 18.01 4.13 9.07
CA GLY A 31 18.30 4.56 10.44
C GLY A 31 18.40 6.08 10.62
N GLN A 32 18.56 6.85 9.53
CA GLN A 32 18.54 8.31 9.57
C GLN A 32 17.12 8.91 9.68
N PHE A 33 16.08 8.09 9.53
CA PHE A 33 14.70 8.52 9.61
C PHE A 33 14.00 7.88 10.81
N SER A 34 13.39 8.71 11.66
CA SER A 34 12.43 8.24 12.65
C SER A 34 11.02 8.35 12.06
N LYS A 35 10.09 7.52 12.53
CA LYS A 35 8.70 7.55 12.03
C LYS A 35 8.08 8.93 12.27
N GLU A 36 8.34 9.48 13.45
CA GLU A 36 7.85 10.77 13.95
C GLU A 36 8.42 11.95 13.15
N SER A 37 9.64 11.82 12.61
CA SER A 37 10.25 12.89 11.80
C SER A 37 9.65 12.97 10.40
N ILE A 38 9.16 11.85 9.87
CA ILE A 38 8.46 11.80 8.59
C ILE A 38 6.99 12.18 8.77
N PHE A 39 6.31 11.46 9.67
CA PHE A 39 4.86 11.47 9.80
C PHE A 39 4.44 11.23 11.25
N ASN A 40 3.82 12.23 11.88
CA ASN A 40 3.33 12.07 13.25
C ASN A 40 2.07 11.20 13.26
N THR A 41 2.16 10.07 13.96
CA THR A 41 1.15 9.02 14.03
C THR A 41 0.15 9.20 15.18
N ASP A 42 0.38 10.16 16.07
CA ASP A 42 -0.44 10.41 17.26
C ASP A 42 -1.87 10.89 16.91
N PHE A 43 -2.10 11.21 15.63
CA PHE A 43 -3.40 11.62 15.08
C PHE A 43 -4.23 10.48 14.49
N PHE A 44 -3.75 9.22 14.49
CA PHE A 44 -4.47 8.09 13.89
C PHE A 44 -5.64 7.57 14.73
N THR A 45 -6.33 8.45 15.44
CA THR A 45 -7.62 8.13 16.05
C THR A 45 -8.60 7.75 14.96
N HIS A 46 -8.65 6.44 14.67
CA HIS A 46 -9.80 5.56 14.39
C HIS A 46 -10.93 6.06 13.48
N CYS A 47 -10.74 7.16 12.77
CA CYS A 47 -11.80 7.89 12.09
C CYS A 47 -11.51 7.88 10.60
N GLN A 48 -12.18 6.97 9.89
CA GLN A 48 -12.40 7.21 8.48
C GLN A 48 -13.33 8.40 8.34
N VAL A 49 -12.89 9.40 7.58
CA VAL A 49 -13.69 10.56 7.21
C VAL A 49 -14.33 10.27 5.87
N LYS A 50 -15.62 10.59 5.74
CA LYS A 50 -16.29 10.59 4.44
C LYS A 50 -15.58 11.62 3.55
N PRO A 51 -14.97 11.24 2.42
CA PRO A 51 -14.29 12.20 1.56
C PRO A 51 -15.25 13.28 1.06
N ASP A 52 -14.83 14.54 1.11
CA ASP A 52 -15.56 15.68 0.53
C ASP A 52 -15.22 15.85 -0.96
N THR A 53 -15.26 14.74 -1.70
CA THR A 53 -15.03 14.72 -3.14
C THR A 53 -16.21 14.10 -3.86
N GLN A 54 -16.26 14.25 -5.19
CA GLN A 54 -17.30 13.64 -6.00
C GLN A 54 -17.19 12.13 -5.98
N GLU A 55 -18.33 11.43 -6.06
CA GLU A 55 -18.32 9.99 -6.28
C GLU A 55 -17.66 9.62 -7.62
N ASP A 56 -16.86 8.56 -7.60
CA ASP A 56 -16.34 7.93 -8.81
C ASP A 56 -17.38 6.99 -9.41
N LYS A 57 -18.14 7.54 -10.36
CA LYS A 57 -19.20 6.82 -11.10
C LYS A 57 -18.67 5.71 -12.01
N GLY A 58 -17.38 5.68 -12.32
CA GLY A 58 -16.74 4.63 -13.10
C GLY A 58 -16.36 3.46 -12.21
N ALA A 59 -15.58 3.76 -11.15
CA ALA A 59 -15.09 2.78 -10.19
C ALA A 59 -16.21 2.03 -9.47
N LYS A 60 -17.36 2.67 -9.21
CA LYS A 60 -18.52 1.99 -8.59
C LYS A 60 -18.99 0.73 -9.34
N TRP A 61 -18.78 0.66 -10.67
CA TRP A 61 -19.18 -0.50 -11.48
C TRP A 61 -18.17 -1.65 -11.41
N LEU A 62 -17.01 -1.41 -10.79
CA LEU A 62 -15.96 -2.39 -10.55
C LEU A 62 -15.99 -2.95 -9.14
N LEU A 63 -16.78 -2.39 -8.22
CA LEU A 63 -16.99 -2.97 -6.90
C LEU A 63 -17.61 -4.37 -7.03
N PRO A 64 -17.15 -5.35 -6.23
CA PRO A 64 -17.86 -6.60 -6.06
C PRO A 64 -19.32 -6.36 -5.62
N PRO A 65 -20.30 -7.14 -6.10
CA PRO A 65 -21.72 -6.90 -5.84
C PRO A 65 -22.11 -6.77 -4.36
N ASP A 66 -21.40 -7.49 -3.49
CA ASP A 66 -21.70 -7.56 -2.06
C ASP A 66 -21.02 -6.44 -1.24
N CYS A 67 -20.34 -5.50 -1.90
CA CYS A 67 -19.68 -4.38 -1.22
C CYS A 67 -20.63 -3.20 -1.01
N ASN A 68 -21.00 -2.94 0.24
CA ASN A 68 -21.79 -1.76 0.62
C ASN A 68 -20.94 -0.48 0.75
N LEU A 69 -20.22 -0.13 -0.31
CA LEU A 69 -19.26 0.97 -0.36
C LEU A 69 -19.65 2.04 -1.41
N ILE A 70 -19.17 3.26 -1.20
CA ILE A 70 -19.19 4.37 -2.16
C ILE A 70 -17.75 4.66 -2.56
N CYS A 71 -17.49 4.71 -3.87
CA CYS A 71 -16.21 5.11 -4.42
C CYS A 71 -16.15 6.64 -4.57
N TYR A 72 -15.05 7.26 -4.15
CA TYR A 72 -14.82 8.70 -4.24
C TYR A 72 -13.67 9.00 -5.18
N LYS A 73 -13.68 10.16 -5.84
CA LYS A 73 -12.54 10.57 -6.66
C LYS A 73 -11.37 10.98 -5.77
N SER A 74 -10.18 10.49 -6.12
CA SER A 74 -8.90 11.06 -5.73
C SER A 74 -8.19 11.61 -6.96
N THR A 75 -7.17 12.44 -6.78
CA THR A 75 -6.33 12.89 -7.89
C THR A 75 -5.75 11.67 -8.63
N GLU A 76 -5.99 11.62 -9.94
CA GLU A 76 -5.55 10.54 -10.82
C GLU A 76 -4.10 10.74 -11.27
N ASP A 77 -3.20 10.88 -10.30
CA ASP A 77 -1.76 10.86 -10.51
C ASP A 77 -1.19 9.51 -10.07
N GLY A 78 0.09 9.26 -10.33
CA GLY A 78 0.73 8.05 -9.80
C GLY A 78 0.93 8.04 -8.29
N ASN A 79 0.36 8.99 -7.56
CA ASN A 79 0.27 9.02 -6.11
C ASN A 79 -1.13 8.62 -5.60
N CYS A 80 -2.05 8.22 -6.49
CA CYS A 80 -3.45 7.94 -6.18
C CYS A 80 -3.69 6.99 -4.98
N LEU A 81 -2.82 6.01 -4.70
CA LEU A 81 -2.92 5.20 -3.49
C LEU A 81 -2.88 6.07 -2.22
N PHE A 82 -1.86 6.92 -2.13
CA PHE A 82 -1.65 7.76 -0.96
C PHE A 82 -2.62 8.93 -0.92
N ASN A 83 -3.05 9.44 -2.08
CA ASN A 83 -4.15 10.40 -2.16
C ASN A 83 -5.45 9.80 -1.62
N SER A 84 -5.79 8.58 -2.04
CA SER A 84 -6.97 7.84 -1.58
C SER A 84 -6.98 7.68 -0.06
N VAL A 85 -5.85 7.22 0.50
CA VAL A 85 -5.72 7.01 1.94
C VAL A 85 -5.72 8.33 2.70
N SER A 86 -5.04 9.36 2.17
CA SER A 86 -5.06 10.69 2.78
C SER A 86 -6.48 11.25 2.86
N LEU A 87 -7.28 11.09 1.79
CA LEU A 87 -8.69 11.49 1.78
C LEU A 87 -9.52 10.75 2.82
N LEU A 88 -9.34 9.42 2.93
CA LEU A 88 -10.12 8.60 3.87
C LEU A 88 -9.78 8.88 5.33
N ILE A 89 -8.57 9.35 5.64
CA ILE A 89 -8.14 9.57 7.04
C ILE A 89 -8.23 11.05 7.42
N PHE A 90 -7.84 11.95 6.52
CA PHE A 90 -7.67 13.38 6.80
C PHE A 90 -8.68 14.27 6.07
N GLY A 91 -9.50 13.70 5.19
CA GLY A 91 -10.48 14.45 4.39
C GLY A 91 -9.88 15.25 3.22
N ASN A 92 -8.55 15.21 3.02
CA ASN A 92 -7.82 15.90 1.96
C ASN A 92 -6.58 15.10 1.51
N GLU A 93 -5.90 15.53 0.45
CA GLU A 93 -4.74 14.84 -0.13
C GLU A 93 -3.37 15.40 0.33
N GLU A 94 -3.33 16.36 1.26
CA GLU A 94 -2.12 17.11 1.61
C GLU A 94 -1.00 16.25 2.22
N LEU A 95 -1.37 15.10 2.80
CA LEU A 95 -0.43 14.18 3.45
C LEU A 95 -0.01 13.00 2.57
N ALA A 96 -0.48 12.94 1.33
CA ALA A 96 -0.22 11.81 0.44
C ALA A 96 1.27 11.59 0.16
N MET A 97 2.05 12.67 0.04
CA MET A 97 3.50 12.56 -0.20
C MET A 97 4.25 12.05 1.03
N GLN A 98 3.88 12.52 2.21
CA GLN A 98 4.44 12.05 3.48
C GLN A 98 4.10 10.58 3.70
N LEU A 99 2.87 10.16 3.39
CA LEU A 99 2.46 8.75 3.44
C LEU A 99 3.27 7.89 2.46
N ARG A 100 3.50 8.37 1.23
CA ARG A 100 4.35 7.69 0.25
C ARG A 100 5.75 7.46 0.79
N PHE A 101 6.38 8.52 1.28
CA PHE A 101 7.74 8.44 1.79
C PHE A 101 7.83 7.56 3.05
N ALA A 102 6.92 7.74 4.01
CA ALA A 102 6.85 6.88 5.20
C ALA A 102 6.69 5.40 4.83
N THR A 103 5.89 5.09 3.82
CA THR A 103 5.68 3.72 3.33
C THR A 103 6.96 3.13 2.74
N ILE A 104 7.71 3.90 1.96
CA ILE A 104 9.00 3.47 1.40
C ILE A 104 10.00 3.18 2.52
N ILE A 105 10.10 4.08 3.51
CA ILE A 105 11.00 3.91 4.65
C ILE A 105 10.60 2.71 5.51
N GLU A 106 9.31 2.49 5.78
CA GLU A 106 8.81 1.30 6.47
C GLU A 106 9.19 0.01 5.74
N LEU A 107 8.95 -0.06 4.43
CA LEU A 107 9.29 -1.23 3.62
C LEU A 107 10.80 -1.48 3.55
N MET A 108 11.60 -0.42 3.46
CA MET A 108 13.07 -0.51 3.48
C MET A 108 13.58 -0.99 4.84
N LYS A 109 13.08 -0.41 5.93
CA LYS A 109 13.54 -0.70 7.31
C LYS A 109 13.25 -2.13 7.71
N TYR A 110 12.11 -2.67 7.27
CA TYR A 110 11.67 -4.03 7.62
C TYR A 110 11.62 -4.95 6.39
N ALA A 111 12.52 -4.73 5.41
CA ALA A 111 12.51 -5.44 4.13
C ALA A 111 12.51 -6.97 4.29
N ARG A 112 13.26 -7.48 5.28
CA ARG A 112 13.31 -8.93 5.60
C ARG A 112 11.96 -9.48 6.02
N HIS A 113 11.22 -8.73 6.84
CA HIS A 113 9.88 -9.13 7.25
C HIS A 113 8.97 -9.25 6.02
N TYR A 114 8.90 -8.20 5.21
CA TYR A 114 8.04 -8.19 4.01
C TYR A 114 8.44 -9.31 3.05
N LEU A 115 9.73 -9.48 2.73
CA LEU A 115 10.20 -10.56 1.85
C LEU A 115 9.90 -11.99 2.35
N ASN A 116 9.54 -12.17 3.62
CA ASN A 116 9.14 -13.46 4.19
C ASN A 116 7.63 -13.70 4.11
N ILE A 117 6.80 -12.69 3.86
CA ILE A 117 5.35 -12.88 3.69
C ILE A 117 5.12 -13.71 2.40
N PRO A 118 4.37 -14.83 2.46
CA PRO A 118 4.27 -15.77 1.34
C PRO A 118 3.84 -15.16 0.00
N ILE A 119 3.04 -14.08 0.01
CA ILE A 119 2.56 -13.42 -1.20
C ILE A 119 3.68 -12.76 -2.01
N PHE A 120 4.75 -12.28 -1.36
CA PHE A 120 5.89 -11.63 -2.04
C PHE A 120 6.80 -12.60 -2.80
N LYS A 121 6.54 -13.90 -2.69
CA LYS A 121 7.14 -14.93 -3.55
C LYS A 121 6.51 -14.98 -4.95
N LYS A 122 5.40 -14.28 -5.19
CA LYS A 122 4.73 -14.23 -6.49
C LYS A 122 5.16 -12.96 -7.24
N SER A 123 5.50 -13.07 -8.51
CA SER A 123 5.86 -11.89 -9.34
C SER A 123 4.66 -10.96 -9.59
N ILE A 124 3.44 -11.51 -9.57
CA ILE A 124 2.19 -10.82 -9.94
C ILE A 124 1.76 -9.69 -8.99
N ILE A 125 2.44 -9.52 -7.86
CA ILE A 125 2.06 -8.56 -6.80
C ILE A 125 2.90 -7.27 -6.83
N TYR A 126 3.92 -7.21 -7.69
CA TYR A 126 4.75 -6.03 -7.92
C TYR A 126 4.19 -5.20 -9.09
N SER A 127 4.64 -3.95 -9.25
CA SER A 127 4.22 -3.10 -10.37
C SER A 127 4.61 -3.70 -11.74
N ASP A 128 3.94 -3.26 -12.81
CA ASP A 128 4.22 -3.72 -14.19
C ASP A 128 5.69 -3.57 -14.59
N LEU A 129 6.36 -2.49 -14.16
CA LEU A 129 7.76 -2.23 -14.47
C LEU A 129 8.72 -3.08 -13.62
N ALA A 130 8.39 -3.37 -12.37
CA ALA A 130 9.12 -4.34 -11.56
C ALA A 130 8.96 -5.76 -12.12
N PHE A 131 7.76 -6.13 -12.61
CA PHE A 131 7.50 -7.40 -13.28
C PHE A 131 8.34 -7.56 -14.56
N GLN A 132 8.32 -6.55 -15.44
CA GLN A 132 9.15 -6.54 -16.66
C GLN A 132 10.64 -6.65 -16.33
N THR A 133 11.06 -6.04 -15.21
CA THR A 133 12.44 -6.14 -14.73
C THR A 133 12.75 -7.54 -14.24
N ALA A 134 11.84 -8.18 -13.48
CA ALA A 134 11.96 -9.55 -13.03
C ALA A 134 12.04 -10.57 -14.19
N GLU A 135 11.22 -10.40 -15.23
CA GLU A 135 11.22 -11.28 -16.40
C GLU A 135 12.56 -11.27 -17.14
N LYS A 136 13.28 -10.15 -17.15
CA LYS A 136 14.64 -10.07 -17.74
C LYS A 136 15.66 -10.96 -17.02
N PHE A 137 15.40 -11.36 -15.79
CA PHE A 137 16.26 -12.28 -15.02
C PHE A 137 15.78 -13.73 -15.06
N ASN A 138 14.65 -14.00 -15.74
CA ASN A 138 14.09 -15.34 -15.93
C ASN A 138 14.74 -16.10 -17.10
N ASP A 139 15.97 -15.73 -17.47
CA ASP A 139 16.84 -16.59 -18.27
C ASP A 139 16.95 -17.93 -17.53
N LYS A 140 16.62 -19.03 -18.22
CA LYS A 140 16.14 -20.32 -17.70
C LYS A 140 17.03 -21.06 -16.67
N GLU A 141 18.09 -20.42 -16.18
CA GLU A 141 19.06 -20.95 -15.23
C GLU A 141 19.17 -20.13 -13.93
N LYS A 142 18.53 -18.96 -13.80
CA LYS A 142 18.57 -18.15 -12.57
C LYS A 142 17.23 -18.14 -11.84
N GLU A 143 17.27 -18.60 -10.60
CA GLU A 143 16.16 -18.54 -9.65
C GLU A 143 15.65 -17.09 -9.51
N PHE A 144 14.33 -16.90 -9.45
CA PHE A 144 13.69 -15.59 -9.29
C PHE A 144 14.25 -14.85 -8.07
N ASP A 145 14.98 -13.76 -8.30
CA ASP A 145 15.55 -12.95 -7.22
C ASP A 145 14.50 -11.97 -6.66
N LYS A 146 13.70 -12.48 -5.72
CA LYS A 146 12.66 -11.69 -5.02
C LYS A 146 13.22 -10.44 -4.33
N GLN A 147 14.47 -10.48 -3.85
CA GLN A 147 15.07 -9.35 -3.15
C GLN A 147 15.34 -8.22 -4.13
N PHE A 148 15.95 -8.56 -5.27
CA PHE A 148 16.20 -7.58 -6.32
C PHE A 148 14.89 -6.95 -6.81
N VAL A 149 13.85 -7.75 -7.09
CA VAL A 149 12.55 -7.22 -7.55
C VAL A 149 11.90 -6.31 -6.51
N PHE A 150 12.01 -6.66 -5.22
CA PHE A 150 11.53 -5.81 -4.13
C PHE A 150 12.29 -4.47 -4.06
N ILE A 151 13.62 -4.48 -4.20
CA ILE A 151 14.43 -3.25 -4.22
C ILE A 151 14.07 -2.38 -5.43
N GLN A 152 13.88 -3.00 -6.60
CA GLN A 152 13.44 -2.28 -7.80
C GLN A 152 12.06 -1.66 -7.60
N GLU A 153 11.12 -2.34 -6.95
CA GLU A 153 9.82 -1.75 -6.60
C GLU A 153 9.99 -0.53 -5.69
N LEU A 154 10.82 -0.60 -4.65
CA LEU A 154 11.09 0.54 -3.78
C LEU A 154 11.69 1.73 -4.54
N HIS A 155 12.63 1.45 -5.44
CA HIS A 155 13.21 2.47 -6.32
C HIS A 155 12.13 3.12 -7.21
N LEU A 156 11.23 2.32 -7.78
CA LEU A 156 10.11 2.83 -8.58
C LEU A 156 9.15 3.66 -7.76
N MET A 157 8.84 3.24 -6.53
CA MET A 157 8.00 3.97 -5.60
C MET A 157 8.58 5.34 -5.26
N CYS A 158 9.91 5.54 -5.24
CA CYS A 158 10.49 6.87 -5.02
C CYS A 158 10.14 7.89 -6.12
N ASN A 159 9.82 7.45 -7.34
CA ASN A 159 9.43 8.34 -8.43
C ASN A 159 7.97 8.76 -8.30
N ILE A 160 7.74 10.06 -8.10
CA ILE A 160 6.40 10.65 -8.12
C ILE A 160 5.78 10.40 -9.49
N GLY A 161 4.54 9.89 -9.51
CA GLY A 161 3.86 9.53 -10.74
C GLY A 161 3.97 8.05 -11.14
N ASN A 162 4.81 7.25 -10.46
CA ASN A 162 4.78 5.80 -10.63
C ASN A 162 3.71 5.14 -9.75
N TRP A 163 2.92 4.25 -10.36
CA TRP A 163 1.94 3.43 -9.65
C TRP A 163 2.62 2.43 -8.71
N CYS A 164 1.95 2.15 -7.60
CA CYS A 164 2.44 1.23 -6.59
C CYS A 164 1.79 -0.15 -6.74
N GLY A 165 2.57 -1.22 -6.49
CA GLY A 165 2.05 -2.57 -6.34
C GLY A 165 1.53 -2.88 -4.92
N MET A 166 1.25 -4.16 -4.66
CA MET A 166 0.84 -4.64 -3.34
C MET A 166 1.84 -4.33 -2.21
N PRO A 167 3.18 -4.29 -2.42
CA PRO A 167 4.11 -3.89 -1.37
C PRO A 167 3.73 -2.57 -0.68
N ALA A 168 3.26 -1.58 -1.43
CA ALA A 168 2.87 -0.30 -0.87
C ALA A 168 1.66 -0.40 0.09
N LEU A 169 0.66 -1.23 -0.21
CA LEU A 169 -0.47 -1.44 0.70
C LEU A 169 -0.03 -2.09 2.02
N TYR A 170 0.94 -3.01 1.96
CA TYR A 170 1.52 -3.64 3.14
C TYR A 170 2.29 -2.65 4.00
N GLY A 171 3.22 -1.89 3.40
CA GLY A 171 3.96 -0.87 4.12
C GLY A 171 3.04 0.20 4.70
N LEU A 172 2.04 0.63 3.93
CA LEU A 172 1.10 1.67 4.34
C LEU A 172 0.22 1.23 5.52
N SER A 173 -0.24 -0.02 5.53
CA SER A 173 -0.96 -0.60 6.68
C SER A 173 -0.12 -0.51 7.97
N SER A 174 1.17 -0.83 7.89
CA SER A 174 2.10 -0.70 9.01
C SER A 174 2.43 0.74 9.40
N VAL A 175 2.55 1.66 8.44
CA VAL A 175 2.73 3.09 8.74
C VAL A 175 1.57 3.61 9.56
N LEU A 176 0.35 3.29 9.13
CA LEU A 176 -0.90 3.73 9.75
C LEU A 176 -1.25 2.97 11.03
N GLN A 177 -0.64 1.79 11.25
CA GLN A 177 -1.05 0.83 12.28
C GLN A 177 -2.54 0.49 12.18
N HIS A 178 -3.07 0.42 10.95
CA HIS A 178 -4.49 0.22 10.69
C HIS A 178 -4.70 -0.71 9.49
N ASN A 179 -5.70 -1.60 9.59
CA ASN A 179 -6.01 -2.55 8.53
C ASN A 179 -6.38 -1.86 7.20
N ILE A 180 -5.83 -2.33 6.09
CA ILE A 180 -6.22 -1.92 4.74
C ILE A 180 -6.93 -3.07 4.04
N ARG A 181 -8.16 -2.85 3.61
CA ARG A 181 -8.88 -3.79 2.75
C ARG A 181 -8.60 -3.45 1.29
N SER A 182 -7.78 -4.30 0.66
CA SER A 182 -7.52 -4.29 -0.77
C SER A 182 -8.69 -4.94 -1.51
N ILE A 183 -9.34 -4.19 -2.40
CA ILE A 183 -10.51 -4.61 -3.17
C ILE A 183 -10.15 -4.62 -4.65
N PHE A 184 -10.18 -5.79 -5.26
CA PHE A 184 -9.92 -6.03 -6.67
C PHE A 184 -11.23 -6.30 -7.42
N PRO A 185 -11.39 -5.79 -8.65
CA PRO A 185 -12.61 -5.97 -9.41
C PRO A 185 -12.94 -7.45 -9.69
N PRO A 186 -14.24 -7.83 -9.79
CA PRO A 186 -14.68 -9.21 -10.02
C PRO A 186 -14.50 -9.62 -11.50
N ILE A 187 -13.23 -9.68 -11.93
CA ILE A 187 -12.81 -10.11 -13.26
C ILE A 187 -12.86 -11.64 -13.42
N LYS A 188 -12.63 -12.15 -14.63
CA LYS A 188 -12.58 -13.60 -14.88
C LYS A 188 -11.38 -14.32 -14.24
N GLN A 189 -10.29 -13.60 -13.98
CA GLN A 189 -9.03 -14.21 -13.54
C GLN A 189 -9.03 -14.42 -12.03
N LYS A 190 -9.53 -15.59 -11.60
CA LYS A 190 -9.67 -15.92 -10.17
C LYS A 190 -8.37 -15.81 -9.38
N LEU A 191 -7.22 -16.15 -9.97
CA LEU A 191 -5.91 -16.03 -9.31
C LEU A 191 -5.62 -14.58 -8.86
N LEU A 192 -5.94 -13.59 -9.70
CA LEU A 192 -5.75 -12.17 -9.36
C LEU A 192 -6.70 -11.77 -8.24
N ILE A 193 -7.98 -12.16 -8.34
CA ILE A 193 -8.97 -11.92 -7.29
C ILE A 193 -8.48 -12.49 -5.96
N ASP A 194 -8.12 -13.77 -5.91
CA ASP A 194 -7.69 -14.45 -4.68
C ASP A 194 -6.36 -13.89 -4.13
N THR A 195 -5.55 -13.25 -4.98
CA THR A 195 -4.27 -12.64 -4.58
C THR A 195 -4.46 -11.23 -4.04
N TYR A 196 -5.29 -10.42 -4.68
CA TYR A 196 -5.45 -8.99 -4.40
C TYR A 196 -6.61 -8.67 -3.46
N ASN A 197 -7.69 -9.47 -3.43
CA ASN A 197 -8.79 -9.28 -2.48
C ASN A 197 -8.41 -9.82 -1.10
N LYS A 198 -8.05 -8.92 -0.18
CA LYS A 198 -7.72 -9.29 1.19
C LYS A 198 -7.71 -8.10 2.13
N VAL A 199 -7.81 -8.38 3.43
CA VAL A 199 -7.42 -7.46 4.48
C VAL A 199 -5.93 -7.62 4.72
N ILE A 200 -5.23 -6.48 4.79
CA ILE A 200 -3.80 -6.37 5.00
C ILE A 200 -3.60 -5.74 6.37
N GLU A 201 -3.08 -6.55 7.29
CA GLU A 201 -2.83 -6.15 8.67
C GLU A 201 -1.46 -5.46 8.81
N PRO A 202 -1.30 -4.56 9.78
CA PRO A 202 -0.02 -3.96 10.11
C PRO A 202 1.00 -5.03 10.50
N ARG A 203 2.27 -4.80 10.12
CA ARG A 203 3.40 -5.56 10.64
C ARG A 203 3.43 -5.41 12.17
N GLN A 204 3.46 -6.54 12.86
CA GLN A 204 3.67 -6.59 14.31
C GLN A 204 5.15 -6.32 14.60
N ASP A 205 5.43 -5.43 15.56
CA ASP A 205 6.80 -5.13 16.00
C ASP A 205 7.32 -6.29 16.86
N SER A 206 7.79 -7.36 16.22
CA SER A 206 8.41 -8.49 16.94
C SER A 206 9.87 -8.26 17.35
N ASP A 207 10.41 -7.05 17.17
CA ASP A 207 11.85 -6.75 17.28
C ASP A 207 12.19 -5.53 18.17
N ASN A 208 11.53 -5.40 19.33
CA ASN A 208 12.07 -4.57 20.41
C ASN A 208 12.73 -5.46 21.47
N GLY A 209 14.01 -5.77 21.25
CA GLY A 209 14.94 -6.17 22.31
C GLY A 209 15.24 -5.04 23.30
N SER A 210 14.21 -4.33 23.78
CA SER A 210 14.32 -3.40 24.90
C SER A 210 13.71 -4.05 26.13
N GLN A 211 14.56 -4.71 26.92
CA GLN A 211 14.32 -4.87 28.34
C GLN A 211 14.18 -3.45 28.93
N LEU A 212 12.95 -3.01 29.21
CA LEU A 212 12.61 -2.00 30.21
C LEU A 212 11.09 -2.07 30.48
N GLU A 213 10.76 -2.71 31.59
CA GLU A 213 9.57 -2.56 32.45
C GLU A 213 8.16 -2.78 31.85
N THR A 214 7.52 -3.89 32.24
CA THR A 214 6.52 -3.94 33.33
C THR A 214 6.04 -5.39 33.52
N ASP A 215 5.61 -5.76 34.72
CA ASP A 215 5.14 -7.09 35.16
C ASP A 215 3.85 -7.61 34.46
N ARG A 216 3.60 -7.22 33.21
CA ARG A 216 2.46 -7.70 32.42
C ARG A 216 2.89 -8.78 31.45
N ASN A 217 2.07 -9.83 31.33
CA ASN A 217 2.34 -10.96 30.47
C ASN A 217 2.41 -10.48 29.00
N PRO A 218 3.53 -10.64 28.28
CA PRO A 218 3.67 -10.20 26.88
C PRO A 218 2.57 -10.75 25.97
N GLN A 219 2.06 -11.96 26.28
CA GLN A 219 0.95 -12.56 25.54
C GLN A 219 -0.40 -11.88 25.74
N GLU A 220 -0.60 -11.13 26.83
CA GLU A 220 -1.83 -10.34 27.04
C GLU A 220 -1.77 -9.01 26.30
N ILE A 221 -0.59 -8.35 26.27
CA ILE A 221 -0.36 -7.10 25.53
C ILE A 221 -0.51 -7.32 24.02
N ASP A 222 0.04 -8.42 23.49
CA ASP A 222 -0.10 -8.80 22.08
C ASP A 222 -1.57 -9.11 21.72
N ARG A 223 -2.34 -9.69 22.65
CA ARG A 223 -3.77 -9.98 22.43
C ARG A 223 -4.63 -8.72 22.48
N GLU A 224 -4.37 -7.82 23.43
CA GLU A 224 -5.12 -6.56 23.55
C GLU A 224 -4.89 -5.65 22.33
N SER A 225 -3.63 -5.51 21.87
CA SER A 225 -3.31 -4.71 20.68
C SER A 225 -3.87 -5.30 19.38
N GLN A 226 -3.85 -6.63 19.22
CA GLN A 226 -4.50 -7.32 18.09
C GLN A 226 -6.02 -7.18 18.13
N GLN A 227 -6.63 -7.29 19.31
CA GLN A 227 -8.08 -7.17 19.47
C GLN A 227 -8.56 -5.74 19.22
N GLN A 228 -7.84 -4.74 19.73
CA GLN A 228 -8.16 -3.32 19.52
C GLN A 228 -8.05 -2.92 18.03
N ASN A 229 -7.11 -3.48 17.27
CA ASN A 229 -7.00 -3.21 15.83
C ASN A 229 -8.05 -3.96 14.97
N SER A 230 -8.60 -5.06 15.50
CA SER A 230 -9.68 -5.83 14.86
C SER A 230 -11.05 -5.15 14.97
N ASP A 231 -11.23 -4.26 15.96
CA ASP A 231 -12.49 -3.57 16.23
C ASP A 231 -12.76 -2.41 15.26
N TYR A 232 -11.74 -1.90 14.56
CA TYR A 232 -11.90 -0.79 13.62
C TYR A 232 -12.16 -1.25 12.18
N GLU A 233 -13.03 -0.52 11.48
CA GLU A 233 -13.30 -0.78 10.09
C GLU A 233 -12.02 -0.56 9.24
N PRO A 234 -11.64 -1.50 8.36
CA PRO A 234 -10.45 -1.35 7.54
C PRO A 234 -10.62 -0.23 6.51
N ILE A 235 -9.51 0.42 6.16
CA ILE A 235 -9.46 1.43 5.09
C ILE A 235 -9.69 0.69 3.76
N ASN A 236 -10.78 1.01 3.07
CA ASN A 236 -11.15 0.29 1.85
C ASN A 236 -10.57 0.98 0.61
N ILE A 237 -9.72 0.26 -0.11
CA ILE A 237 -9.05 0.75 -1.32
C ILE A 237 -9.40 -0.16 -2.50
N LEU A 238 -9.97 0.42 -3.56
CA LEU A 238 -10.33 -0.28 -4.78
C LEU A 238 -9.25 -0.11 -5.85
N TRP A 239 -8.77 -1.21 -6.40
CA TRP A 239 -7.98 -1.23 -7.62
C TRP A 239 -8.87 -0.96 -8.82
N THR A 240 -8.52 0.01 -9.65
CA THR A 240 -9.27 0.35 -10.87
C THR A 240 -8.33 0.65 -12.03
N ASN A 241 -8.90 1.00 -13.17
CA ASN A 241 -8.19 1.55 -14.30
C ASN A 241 -8.78 2.93 -14.63
N MET A 242 -7.93 3.97 -14.75
CA MET A 242 -8.34 5.36 -15.02
C MET A 242 -9.23 5.48 -16.26
N SER A 243 -9.07 4.58 -17.24
CA SER A 243 -9.89 4.60 -18.44
C SER A 243 -11.36 4.25 -18.18
N VAL A 244 -11.69 3.58 -17.07
CA VAL A 244 -13.03 3.11 -16.71
C VAL A 244 -13.86 4.24 -16.11
N THR A 245 -14.47 5.03 -17.00
CA THR A 245 -15.24 6.22 -16.60
C THR A 245 -16.76 6.01 -16.62
N ASN A 246 -17.25 4.86 -17.08
CA ASN A 246 -18.68 4.56 -17.17
C ASN A 246 -18.98 3.06 -17.21
N LYS A 247 -20.27 2.70 -17.15
CA LYS A 247 -20.77 1.31 -17.12
C LYS A 247 -20.31 0.47 -18.33
N GLN A 248 -20.31 1.05 -19.53
CA GLN A 248 -19.91 0.33 -20.75
C GLN A 248 -18.44 -0.07 -20.69
N LYS A 249 -17.57 0.88 -20.30
CA LYS A 249 -16.14 0.63 -20.12
C LYS A 249 -15.86 -0.36 -18.98
N ALA A 250 -16.60 -0.26 -17.87
CA ALA A 250 -16.50 -1.22 -16.77
C ALA A 250 -16.88 -2.64 -17.22
N THR A 251 -17.96 -2.77 -17.99
CA THR A 251 -18.38 -4.07 -18.55
C THR A 251 -17.31 -4.66 -19.48
N LYS A 252 -16.66 -3.82 -20.30
CA LYS A 252 -15.54 -4.25 -21.16
C LYS A 252 -14.35 -4.69 -20.32
N PHE A 253 -13.98 -3.91 -19.31
CA PHE A 253 -12.88 -4.19 -18.39
C PHE A 253 -13.08 -5.54 -17.68
N LEU A 254 -14.24 -5.75 -17.03
CA LEU A 254 -14.55 -6.98 -16.29
C LEU A 254 -14.55 -8.24 -17.17
N LYS A 255 -14.79 -8.11 -18.47
CA LYS A 255 -14.78 -9.21 -19.44
C LYS A 255 -13.41 -9.46 -20.08
N SER A 256 -12.44 -8.56 -19.88
CA SER A 256 -11.13 -8.59 -20.52
C SER A 256 -10.28 -9.75 -20.02
N ASN A 257 -9.47 -10.31 -20.93
CA ASN A 257 -8.45 -11.31 -20.58
C ASN A 257 -7.12 -10.65 -20.17
N LEU A 258 -6.94 -9.36 -20.45
CA LEU A 258 -5.79 -8.56 -20.02
C LEU A 258 -6.31 -7.49 -19.07
N ILE A 259 -5.91 -7.59 -17.80
CA ILE A 259 -6.32 -6.66 -16.76
C ILE A 259 -5.06 -5.94 -16.28
N CYS A 260 -5.05 -4.62 -16.51
CA CYS A 260 -4.06 -3.72 -15.94
C CYS A 260 -4.83 -2.73 -15.07
N THR A 261 -4.54 -2.73 -13.78
CA THR A 261 -5.02 -1.73 -12.84
C THR A 261 -3.95 -0.67 -12.68
N ASN A 262 -4.34 0.59 -12.77
CA ASN A 262 -3.41 1.71 -12.77
C ASN A 262 -3.86 2.89 -11.93
N HIS A 263 -4.88 2.66 -11.10
CA HIS A 263 -5.41 3.68 -10.22
C HIS A 263 -6.00 3.03 -8.97
N PHE A 264 -5.93 3.76 -7.88
CA PHE A 264 -6.52 3.40 -6.60
C PHE A 264 -7.60 4.40 -6.27
N VAL A 265 -8.71 3.90 -5.76
CA VAL A 265 -9.89 4.70 -5.44
C VAL A 265 -10.27 4.51 -3.99
N PRO A 266 -10.45 5.61 -3.22
CA PRO A 266 -10.94 5.53 -1.85
C PRO A 266 -12.40 5.06 -1.83
N CYS A 267 -12.69 4.09 -0.97
CA CYS A 267 -14.03 3.57 -0.77
C CYS A 267 -14.46 3.79 0.69
N HIS A 268 -15.61 4.42 0.90
CA HIS A 268 -16.17 4.61 2.24
C HIS A 268 -17.51 3.89 2.35
N LYS A 269 -17.83 3.37 3.54
CA LYS A 269 -19.09 2.67 3.79
C LYS A 269 -20.30 3.58 3.55
N LYS A 270 -21.36 3.01 2.98
CA LYS A 270 -22.67 3.67 2.93
C LYS A 270 -23.25 3.76 4.33
N ALA A 271 -23.67 4.94 4.75
CA ALA A 271 -24.47 5.09 5.96
C ALA A 271 -25.71 4.18 5.87
N GLN A 272 -26.02 3.47 6.94
CA GLN A 272 -27.27 2.72 7.02
C GLN A 272 -28.40 3.75 7.11
N THR A 273 -29.25 3.79 6.08
CA THR A 273 -30.49 4.57 6.04
C THR A 273 -31.59 3.90 6.83
#